data_AF-A0A6J6IC51-F1
#
_entry.id   AF-A0A6J6IC51-F1
#
_cell.length_a   1.000
_cell.length_b   1.000
_cell.length_c   1.000
_cell.angle_alpha   90.00
_cell.angle_beta   90.00
_cell.angle_gamma   90.00
#
_symmetry.space_group_name_H-M   'P 1'
#
loop_
_entity.id
_entity.type
_entity.pdbx_description
1 polymer ?
#
loop_
_entity_poly.entity_id
_entity_poly.type
_entity_poly.pdbx_seq_one_letter_code
_entity_poly.pdbx_strand_id
1 'polypeptide(L)'
;MISLAEASAMGVDGILELVSPTSYVFVKADEQISAVVVHPNRLSELVEREQDLLDLALIRERLANDSGVRVPLDEVITGLGFTREDLESDSAE
;
A
#
# COMPACT_ATOMS: atom_id res chain seq x y z
N MET A 1 -13.17 16.86 -15.81
CA MET A 1 -11.79 17.32 -16.10
C MET A 1 -11.90 18.78 -16.47
N ILE A 2 -11.03 19.61 -15.92
CA ILE A 2 -11.02 21.07 -16.11
C ILE A 2 -9.60 21.53 -16.46
N SER A 3 -9.48 22.62 -17.19
CA SER A 3 -8.20 23.29 -17.44
C SER A 3 -7.71 24.03 -16.19
N LEU A 4 -6.42 24.32 -16.13
CA LEU A 4 -5.83 25.12 -15.06
C LEU A 4 -6.45 26.53 -15.00
N ALA A 5 -6.80 27.11 -16.15
CA ALA A 5 -7.46 28.40 -16.24
C ALA A 5 -8.88 28.36 -15.63
N GLU A 6 -9.68 27.33 -15.94
CA GLU A 6 -11.00 27.13 -15.33
C GLU A 6 -10.89 26.88 -13.83
N ALA A 7 -9.94 26.03 -13.40
CA ALA A 7 -9.68 25.78 -11.98
C ALA A 7 -9.31 27.08 -11.24
N SER A 8 -8.46 27.91 -11.83
CA SER A 8 -8.07 29.20 -11.27
C SER A 8 -9.23 30.19 -11.20
N ALA A 9 -10.14 30.16 -12.18
CA ALA A 9 -11.32 31.04 -12.19
C ALA A 9 -12.37 30.63 -11.16
N MET A 10 -12.52 29.33 -10.90
CA MET A 10 -13.47 28.78 -9.93
C MET A 10 -13.02 28.96 -8.48
N GLY A 11 -11.70 28.99 -8.23
CA GLY A 11 -11.15 28.97 -6.88
C GLY A 11 -11.36 27.61 -6.18
N VAL A 12 -10.90 27.51 -4.94
CA VAL A 12 -10.93 26.23 -4.19
C VAL A 12 -12.37 25.78 -3.92
N ASP A 13 -13.24 26.69 -3.49
CA ASP A 13 -14.62 26.36 -3.13
C ASP A 13 -15.42 25.80 -4.31
N GLY A 14 -15.29 26.42 -5.49
CA GLY A 14 -15.93 25.92 -6.71
C GLY A 14 -15.40 24.55 -7.15
N ILE A 15 -14.10 24.28 -6.94
CA ILE A 15 -13.54 22.96 -7.22
C ILE A 15 -14.09 21.90 -6.25
N LEU A 16 -14.27 22.25 -4.97
CA LEU A 16 -14.82 21.34 -3.97
C LEU A 16 -16.26 20.94 -4.29
N GLU A 17 -17.07 21.83 -4.88
CA GLU A 17 -18.42 21.51 -5.35
C GLU A 17 -18.43 20.47 -6.49
N LEU A 18 -17.35 20.40 -7.29
CA LEU A 18 -17.21 19.39 -8.35
C LEU A 18 -16.78 18.02 -7.83
N VAL A 19 -16.23 17.95 -6.62
CA VAL A 19 -15.65 16.72 -6.05
C VAL A 19 -16.73 15.98 -5.26
N SER A 20 -17.27 14.93 -5.87
CA SER A 20 -18.10 13.95 -5.15
C SER A 20 -17.24 12.83 -4.54
N PRO A 21 -17.76 12.08 -3.53
CA PRO A 21 -17.04 10.97 -2.89
C PRO A 21 -16.53 9.88 -3.85
N THR A 22 -17.12 9.75 -5.04
CA THR A 22 -16.79 8.71 -6.02
C THR A 22 -16.12 9.26 -7.28
N SER A 23 -15.87 10.57 -7.34
CA SER A 23 -15.37 11.23 -8.55
C SER A 23 -13.98 11.81 -8.38
N TYR A 24 -13.31 11.99 -9.52
CA TYR A 24 -11.98 12.57 -9.63
C TYR A 24 -12.08 13.82 -10.51
N VAL A 25 -11.58 14.94 -10.01
CA VAL A 25 -11.46 16.16 -10.81
C VAL A 25 -10.01 16.29 -11.26
N PHE A 26 -9.76 15.92 -12.51
CA PHE A 26 -8.47 16.10 -13.16
C PHE A 26 -8.32 17.56 -13.61
N VAL A 27 -7.21 18.18 -13.20
CA VAL A 27 -6.79 19.52 -13.62
C VAL A 27 -5.68 19.39 -14.66
N LYS A 28 -5.92 19.95 -15.84
CA LYS A 28 -5.01 19.88 -16.98
C LYS A 28 -4.32 21.22 -17.20
N ALA A 29 -2.98 21.23 -17.27
CA ALA A 29 -2.23 22.35 -17.82
C ALA A 29 -1.72 21.92 -19.21
N ASP A 30 -2.02 22.72 -20.24
CA ASP A 30 -1.72 22.39 -21.63
C ASP A 30 -2.26 21.01 -22.06
N GLU A 31 -1.37 20.10 -22.48
CA GLU A 31 -1.70 18.74 -22.89
C GLU A 31 -1.53 17.68 -21.78
N GLN A 32 -1.10 18.08 -20.58
CA GLN A 32 -0.79 17.15 -19.49
C GLN A 32 -1.69 17.34 -18.26
N ILE A 33 -1.97 16.24 -17.56
CA ILE A 33 -2.65 16.28 -16.26
C ILE A 33 -1.61 16.71 -15.22
N SER A 34 -1.85 17.86 -14.58
CA SER A 34 -0.92 18.42 -13.59
C SER A 34 -1.40 18.23 -12.16
N ALA A 35 -2.69 18.02 -11.95
CA ALA A 35 -3.26 17.78 -10.63
C ALA A 35 -4.51 16.91 -10.71
N VAL A 36 -4.81 16.25 -9.60
CA VAL A 36 -6.06 15.51 -9.40
C VAL A 36 -6.60 15.89 -8.02
N VAL A 37 -7.85 16.32 -7.98
CA VAL A 37 -8.57 16.57 -6.73
C VAL A 37 -9.50 15.39 -6.49
N VAL A 38 -9.41 14.84 -5.29
CA VAL A 38 -10.14 13.65 -4.86
C VAL A 38 -10.72 13.88 -3.48
N HIS A 39 -11.86 13.25 -3.20
CA HIS A 39 -12.42 13.26 -1.85
C HIS A 39 -11.47 12.49 -0.90
N PRO A 40 -11.18 13.01 0.31
CA PRO A 40 -10.19 12.40 1.22
C PRO A 40 -10.52 10.94 1.55
N ASN A 41 -11.78 10.63 1.86
CA ASN A 41 -12.19 9.24 2.14
C ASN A 41 -11.89 8.29 0.97
N ARG A 42 -11.97 8.78 -0.26
CA ARG A 42 -11.71 7.95 -1.44
C ARG A 42 -10.24 7.58 -1.55
N LEU A 43 -9.35 8.50 -1.18
CA LEU A 43 -7.91 8.22 -1.15
C LEU A 43 -7.59 7.21 -0.06
N SER A 44 -8.13 7.39 1.15
CA SER A 44 -7.94 6.45 2.26
C SER A 44 -8.44 5.05 1.91
N GLU A 45 -9.64 4.94 1.34
CA GLU A 45 -10.20 3.66 0.88
C GLU A 45 -9.32 2.95 -0.15
N LEU A 46 -8.67 3.70 -1.06
CA LEU A 46 -7.78 3.10 -2.04
C LEU A 46 -6.51 2.55 -1.41
N VAL A 47 -5.92 3.30 -0.47
CA VAL A 47 -4.73 2.86 0.27
C VAL A 47 -5.03 1.64 1.13
N GLU A 48 -6.17 1.64 1.84
CA GLU A 48 -6.61 0.49 2.63
C GLU A 48 -6.83 -0.75 1.75
N ARG A 49 -7.50 -0.60 0.60
CA ARG A 49 -7.72 -1.73 -0.32
C ARG A 49 -6.44 -2.25 -0.95
N GLU A 50 -5.46 -1.38 -1.21
CA GLU A 50 -4.14 -1.82 -1.67
C GLU A 50 -3.47 -2.70 -0.60
N GLN A 51 -3.51 -2.26 0.65
CA GLN A 51 -2.98 -3.05 1.77
C GLN A 51 -3.71 -4.39 1.92
N ASP A 52 -5.04 -4.38 1.84
CA ASP A 52 -5.85 -5.61 1.89
C ASP A 52 -5.45 -6.60 0.77
N LEU A 53 -5.17 -6.10 -0.44
CA LEU A 53 -4.73 -6.94 -1.55
C LEU A 53 -3.34 -7.55 -1.32
N LEU A 54 -2.42 -6.80 -0.72
CA LEU A 54 -1.10 -7.32 -0.34
C LEU A 54 -1.23 -8.40 0.75
N ASP A 55 -2.07 -8.17 1.75
CA ASP A 55 -2.33 -9.13 2.82
C ASP A 55 -2.97 -10.41 2.28
N LEU A 56 -3.95 -10.28 1.38
CA LEU A 56 -4.57 -11.42 0.70
C LEU A 56 -3.57 -12.19 -0.17
N ALA A 57 -2.67 -11.51 -0.88
CA ALA A 57 -1.62 -12.15 -1.66
C ALA A 57 -0.67 -12.95 -0.75
N LEU A 58 -0.28 -12.38 0.40
CA LEU A 58 0.59 -13.04 1.37
C LEU A 58 -0.09 -14.27 2.00
N ILE A 59 -1.35 -14.15 2.40
CA ILE A 59 -2.14 -15.28 2.90
C ILE A 59 -2.28 -16.35 1.82
N ARG A 60 -2.54 -15.96 0.57
CA ARG A 60 -2.65 -16.89 -0.55
C ARG A 60 -1.36 -17.66 -0.78
N GLU A 61 -0.21 -16.99 -0.84
CA GLU A 61 1.08 -17.64 -1.00
C GLU A 61 1.38 -18.58 0.18
N ARG A 62 1.06 -18.14 1.40
CA ARG A 62 1.19 -19.00 2.57
C ARG A 62 0.28 -20.23 2.47
N LEU A 63 -0.98 -20.08 2.08
CA LEU A 63 -1.90 -21.21 1.93
C LEU A 63 -1.48 -22.16 0.79
N ALA A 64 -0.90 -21.62 -0.29
CA ALA A 64 -0.42 -22.42 -1.41
C ALA A 64 0.84 -23.22 -1.05
N ASN A 65 1.71 -22.67 -0.20
CA ASN A 65 3.03 -23.24 0.11
C ASN A 65 3.16 -23.82 1.53
N ASP A 66 2.19 -23.63 2.43
CA ASP A 66 2.20 -24.25 3.75
C ASP A 66 1.92 -25.74 3.59
N SER A 67 2.99 -26.53 3.59
CA SER A 67 2.95 -27.99 3.58
C SER A 67 2.38 -28.58 4.88
N GLY A 68 2.10 -27.75 5.90
CA GLY A 68 1.68 -28.17 7.23
C GLY A 68 2.82 -28.79 8.05
N VAL A 69 3.99 -29.00 7.44
CA VAL A 69 5.16 -29.57 8.11
C VAL A 69 5.70 -28.54 9.10
N ARG A 70 6.05 -29.02 10.29
CA ARG A 70 6.70 -28.22 11.33
C ARG A 70 8.05 -28.87 11.59
N VAL A 71 9.11 -28.09 11.50
CA VAL A 71 10.49 -28.54 11.75
C VAL A 71 10.90 -28.02 13.12
N PRO A 72 11.41 -28.86 14.03
CA PRO A 72 11.97 -28.41 15.30
C PRO A 72 13.00 -27.31 15.09
N LEU A 73 12.96 -26.26 15.93
CA LEU A 73 13.88 -25.12 15.81
C LEU A 73 15.34 -25.57 15.83
N ASP A 74 15.69 -26.54 16.69
CA ASP A 74 17.06 -27.06 16.78
C ASP A 74 17.50 -27.77 15.49
N GLU A 75 16.58 -28.39 14.75
CA GLU A 75 16.86 -29.03 13.45
C GLU A 75 17.11 -27.96 12.37
N VAL A 76 16.39 -26.83 12.41
CA VAL A 76 16.64 -25.69 11.52
C VAL A 76 17.99 -25.03 11.82
N ILE A 77 18.29 -24.76 13.09
CA ILE A 77 19.56 -24.17 13.55
C ILE A 77 20.73 -25.05 13.09
N THR A 78 20.64 -26.35 13.34
CA THR A 78 21.63 -27.33 12.90
C THR A 78 21.74 -27.37 11.37
N GLY A 79 20.61 -27.35 10.65
CA GLY A 79 20.57 -27.37 9.19
C GLY A 79 21.19 -26.13 8.53
N LEU A 80 21.19 -24.99 9.22
CA LEU A 80 21.86 -23.75 8.80
C LEU A 80 23.35 -23.72 9.18
N GLY A 81 23.86 -24.73 9.88
CA GLY A 81 25.27 -24.84 10.26
C GLY A 81 25.64 -24.12 11.56
N PHE A 82 24.66 -23.79 12.39
CA PHE A 82 24.86 -23.16 13.70
C PHE A 82 24.49 -24.11 14.84
N THR A 83 24.95 -23.79 16.05
CA THR A 83 24.40 -24.32 17.30
C THR A 83 23.55 -23.27 18.01
N ARG A 84 22.73 -23.69 18.96
CA ARG A 84 21.92 -22.76 19.76
C ARG A 84 22.81 -21.82 20.57
N GLU A 85 23.88 -22.35 21.16
CA GLU A 85 24.86 -21.54 21.89
C GLU A 85 25.51 -20.45 21.02
N ASP A 86 25.80 -20.72 19.74
CA ASP A 86 26.39 -19.71 18.83
C ASP A 86 25.47 -18.49 18.67
N LEU A 87 24.16 -18.72 18.53
CA LEU A 87 23.17 -17.66 18.31
C LEU A 87 22.83 -16.88 19.59
N GLU A 88 22.81 -17.55 20.74
CA GLU A 88 22.60 -16.90 22.03
C GLU A 88 23.76 -15.95 22.37
N SER A 89 24.98 -16.29 21.93
CA SER A 89 26.20 -15.49 22.13
C SER A 89 26.20 -14.19 21.32
N ASP A 90 25.75 -14.23 20.05
CA ASP A 90 25.66 -13.05 19.16
C ASP A 90 24.56 -12.06 19.58
N SER A 91 23.49 -12.53 20.21
CA SER A 91 22.36 -11.68 20.63
C SER A 91 22.59 -10.90 21.93
N ALA A 92 23.70 -11.18 22.62
CA ALA A 92 24.06 -10.60 23.91
C ALA A 92 25.03 -9.40 23.80
N GLU A 93 25.44 -9.03 22.59
CA GLU A 93 26.20 -7.79 22.25
C GLU A 93 25.28 -6.69 21.69
#